data_AF-A0A953TLI3-F1
#
_entry.id   AF-A0A953TLI3-F1
#
_cell.length_a   1.000
_cell.length_b   1.000
_cell.length_c   1.000
_cell.angle_alpha   90.00
_cell.angle_beta   90.00
_cell.angle_gamma   90.00
#
_symmetry.space_group_name_H-M   'P 1'
#
loop_
_entity.id
_entity.type
_entity.pdbx_description
1 polymer ?
#
loop_
_entity_poly.entity_id
_entity_poly.type
_entity_poly.pdbx_seq_one_letter_code
_entity_poly.pdbx_strand_id
1 'polypeptide(L)' 'MQPAPPLVFLVAPAIRFHPSTDTLLRFLSPEIEVRRVGLAESWRRGLRVALRQ' A
#
# COMPACT_ATOMS: atom_id res chain seq x y z
N MET A 1 -16.23 5.54 -22.92
CA MET A 1 -15.43 4.65 -22.04
C MET A 1 -15.68 5.09 -20.60
N GLN A 2 -16.00 4.16 -19.70
CA GLN A 2 -16.07 4.49 -18.27
C GLN A 2 -14.64 4.58 -17.71
N PRO A 3 -14.35 5.48 -16.76
CA PRO A 3 -13.03 5.55 -16.14
C PRO A 3 -12.75 4.27 -15.35
N ALA A 4 -11.53 3.75 -15.44
CA ALA A 4 -11.11 2.64 -14.59
C ALA A 4 -11.15 3.07 -13.11
N PRO A 5 -11.48 2.16 -12.17
CA PRO A 5 -11.39 2.45 -10.75
C PRO A 5 -9.98 2.92 -10.36
N PRO A 6 -9.83 3.83 -9.39
CA PRO A 6 -8.52 4.30 -8.96
C PRO A 6 -7.73 3.18 -8.27
N LEU A 7 -6.41 3.20 -8.46
CA LEU A 7 -5.47 2.33 -7.77
C LEU A 7 -4.76 3.11 -6.66
N VAL A 8 -4.84 2.64 -5.42
CA VAL A 8 -4.20 3.26 -4.26
C VAL A 8 -2.95 2.47 -3.86
N PHE A 9 -1.84 3.19 -3.64
CA PHE A 9 -0.62 2.62 -3.07
C PHE A 9 -0.40 3.14 -1.65
N LEU A 10 -0.38 2.23 -0.67
CA LEU A 10 0.05 2.52 0.69
C LEU A 10 1.54 2.18 0.82
N VAL A 11 2.39 3.21 0.83
CA VAL A 11 3.85 3.05 0.84
C VAL A 11 4.42 3.47 2.18
N ALA A 12 5.17 2.59 2.85
CA ALA A 12 5.80 2.90 4.13
C ALA A 12 7.17 2.22 4.27
N PRO A 13 8.10 2.77 5.06
CA PRO A 13 9.29 2.06 5.52
C PRO A 13 8.86 0.97 6.51
N ALA A 14 8.54 -0.22 6.01
CA ALA A 14 7.92 -1.26 6.80
C ALA A 14 8.23 -2.65 6.23
N ILE A 15 8.55 -3.59 7.12
CA ILE A 15 8.61 -5.03 6.80
C ILE A 15 7.25 -5.72 6.98
N ARG A 16 6.28 -5.03 7.61
CA ARG A 16 4.90 -5.46 7.83
C ARG A 16 3.99 -4.24 8.09
N PHE A 17 2.76 -4.28 7.62
CA PHE A 17 1.72 -3.29 7.97
C PHE A 17 1.03 -3.66 9.28
N HIS A 18 0.72 -2.66 10.11
CA HIS A 18 -0.01 -2.89 11.35
C HIS A 18 -1.44 -3.38 11.05
N PRO A 19 -2.03 -4.32 11.82
CA PRO A 19 -3.37 -4.84 11.55
C PRO A 19 -4.47 -3.78 11.49
N SER A 20 -4.30 -2.65 12.18
CA SER A 20 -5.25 -1.52 12.09
C SER A 20 -5.33 -0.91 10.68
N THR A 21 -4.34 -1.13 9.82
CA THR A 21 -4.44 -0.76 8.40
C THR A 21 -5.63 -1.44 7.75
N ASP A 22 -5.90 -2.71 8.05
CA ASP A 22 -7.05 -3.43 7.49
C ASP A 22 -8.39 -2.81 7.95
N THR A 23 -8.44 -2.29 9.18
CA THR A 23 -9.61 -1.55 9.68
C THR A 23 -9.82 -0.26 8.87
N LEU A 24 -8.76 0.48 8.54
CA LEU A 24 -8.86 1.70 7.73
C LEU A 24 -9.31 1.40 6.29
N LEU A 25 -8.85 0.29 5.71
CA LEU A 25 -9.21 -0.10 4.35
C LEU A 25 -10.71 -0.36 4.17
N ARG A 26 -11.42 -0.71 5.26
CA ARG A 26 -12.88 -0.91 5.24
C ARG A 26 -13.69 0.37 4.97
N PHE A 27 -13.07 1.55 5.08
CA PHE A 27 -13.71 2.83 4.78
C PHE A 27 -13.56 3.25 3.31
N LEU A 28 -12.75 2.53 2.51
CA LEU A 28 -12.65 2.75 1.08
C LEU A 28 -13.75 1.97 0.34
N SER A 29 -14.14 2.45 -0.85
CA SER A 29 -15.03 1.67 -1.72
C SER A 29 -14.37 0.33 -2.08
N PRO A 30 -15.11 -0.80 -2.05
CA PRO A 30 -14.57 -2.11 -2.39
C PRO A 30 -14.13 -2.23 -3.86
N GLU A 31 -14.53 -1.30 -4.73
CA GLU A 31 -14.07 -1.21 -6.12
C GLU A 31 -12.65 -0.63 -6.25
N ILE A 32 -12.12 -0.04 -5.18
CA ILE A 32 -10.77 0.54 -5.16
C ILE A 32 -9.77 -0.57 -4.86
N GLU A 33 -8.89 -0.85 -5.81
CA GLU A 33 -7.73 -1.71 -5.55
C GLU A 33 -6.72 -0.96 -4.66
N VAL A 34 -6.27 -1.61 -3.60
CA VAL A 34 -5.24 -1.07 -2.70
C VAL A 34 -4.05 -2.01 -2.66
N ARG A 35 -2.86 -1.47 -2.95
CA ARG A 35 -1.58 -2.20 -2.87
C ARG A 35 -0.74 -1.63 -1.74
N ARG A 36 -0.30 -2.50 -0.84
CA ARG A 36 0.57 -2.18 0.28
C ARG A 36 2.01 -2.48 -0.11
N VAL A 37 2.87 -1.48 0.00
CA VAL A 37 4.29 -1.56 -0.41
C VAL A 37 5.17 -1.20 0.77
N GLY A 38 5.87 -2.21 1.30
CA GLY A 38 6.87 -2.04 2.34
C GLY A 38 8.24 -1.77 1.72
N LEU A 39 8.87 -0.65 2.09
CA LEU A 39 10.23 -0.31 1.67
C LEU A 39 11.27 -0.88 2.65
N ALA A 40 12.42 -1.28 2.12
CA ALA A 40 13.57 -1.68 2.94
C ALA A 40 14.08 -0.50 3.79
N GLU A 41 14.67 -0.77 4.95
CA GLU A 41 15.13 0.27 5.90
C GLU A 41 16.08 1.31 5.28
N SER A 42 16.91 0.90 4.31
CA SER A 42 17.85 1.76 3.60
C SER A 42 17.24 2.56 2.44
N TRP A 43 15.91 2.62 2.32
CA TRP A 43 15.19 3.25 1.20
C TRP A 43 15.65 4.67 0.85
N ARG A 44 16.11 5.45 1.84
CA ARG A 44 16.63 6.81 1.61
C ARG A 44 17.93 6.85 0.81
N ARG A 45 18.71 5.76 0.81
CA ARG A 45 19.93 5.59 0.00
C ARG A 45 19.68 4.91 -1.34
N GLY A 46 18.47 4.39 -1.55
CA GLY A 46 18.09 3.69 -2.76
C GLY A 46 16.77 2.96 -2.54
N LEU A 47 15.79 3.24 -3.40
CA LEU A 47 14.45 2.67 -3.27
C LEU A 47 14.49 1.15 -3.51
N ARG A 48 14.11 0.37 -2.50
CA ARG A 48 13.96 -1.09 -2.59
C ARG A 48 12.66 -1.51 -1.93
N VAL A 49 11.87 -2.30 -2.64
CA VAL A 49 10.64 -2.89 -2.12
C VAL A 49 10.97 -4.20 -1.43
N ALA A 50 10.62 -4.30 -0.16
CA ALA A 50 10.81 -5.49 0.67
C ALA A 50 9.52 -6.33 0.79
N LEU A 51 8.35 -5.70 0.63
CA LEU A 51 7.04 -6.34 0.79
C LEU A 51 6.03 -5.80 -0.22
N ARG A 52 5.18 -6.68 -0.78
CA ARG A 52 4.00 -6.34 -1.58
C ARG A 52 2.80 -7.17 -1.09
N GLN A 53 1.70 -6.51 -0.74
CA GLN A 53 0.46 -7.11 -0.20
C GLN A 53 -0.78 -6.31 -0.60
#